data_AF-A0A2T3IMZ6-F1
#
_entry.id   AF-A0A2T3IMZ6-F1
#
_cell.length_a   1.000
_cell.length_b   1.000
_cell.length_c   1.000
_cell.angle_alpha   90.00
_cell.angle_beta   90.00
_cell.angle_gamma   90.00
#
_symmetry.space_group_name_H-M   'P 1'
#
loop_
_entity.id
_entity.type
_entity.pdbx_description
1 polymer ?
#
loop_
_entity_poly.entity_id
_entity_poly.type
_entity_poly.pdbx_seq_one_letter_code
_entity_poly.pdbx_strand_id
1 'polypeptide(L)'
;MEKLSNDGFWSISGALVGAFVGSLCGLLASLYLDVKRERKVKSAFYTEAEFLSNIMGNFLAAIISEYEKSKIDLAKNESFSGPLDLDFSVLNTLFLELYKTKNIPSTDHRQLVLNLSSQWERICKMDDGRVKKIPNTNTYQVSPIKSKEMVFFLVDLLYYLNMLVVQQKKFRFDENNFKTKTLSVFAKYEVGNADLVEKITKDAAHW
;
A
#
# COMPACT_ATOMS: atom_id res chain seq x y z
N MET A 1 -42.00 -34.49 -51.26
CA MET A 1 -40.81 -33.62 -51.27
C MET A 1 -40.96 -32.40 -50.38
N GLU A 2 -42.15 -31.78 -50.27
CA GLU A 2 -42.36 -30.57 -49.42
C GLU A 2 -42.10 -30.76 -47.92
N LYS A 3 -42.49 -31.89 -47.31
CA LYS A 3 -42.23 -32.14 -45.86
C LYS A 3 -40.74 -32.20 -45.51
N LEU A 4 -39.93 -32.88 -46.34
CA LEU A 4 -38.46 -32.96 -46.17
C LEU A 4 -37.77 -31.61 -46.32
N SER A 5 -38.28 -30.74 -47.20
CA SER A 5 -37.79 -29.36 -47.36
C SER A 5 -38.08 -28.50 -46.14
N ASN A 6 -39.24 -28.70 -45.49
CA ASN A 6 -39.66 -27.93 -44.32
C ASN A 6 -38.86 -28.34 -43.08
N ASP A 7 -38.69 -29.65 -42.84
CA ASP A 7 -37.92 -30.18 -41.71
C ASP A 7 -36.44 -29.78 -41.78
N GLY A 8 -35.85 -29.78 -42.99
CA GLY A 8 -34.49 -29.29 -43.23
C GLY A 8 -34.35 -27.78 -42.96
N PHE A 9 -35.34 -26.97 -43.37
CA PHE A 9 -35.36 -25.53 -43.10
C PHE A 9 -35.45 -25.21 -41.60
N TRP A 10 -36.31 -25.91 -40.85
CA TRP A 10 -36.42 -25.74 -39.40
C TRP A 10 -35.17 -26.21 -38.65
N SER A 11 -34.54 -27.30 -39.11
CA SER A 11 -33.29 -27.79 -38.54
C SER A 11 -32.13 -26.78 -38.73
N ILE A 12 -31.98 -26.23 -39.94
CA ILE A 12 -30.95 -25.21 -40.23
C ILE A 12 -31.23 -23.92 -39.44
N SER A 13 -32.48 -23.47 -39.42
CA SER A 13 -32.88 -22.26 -38.68
C SER A 13 -32.68 -22.44 -37.17
N GLY A 14 -33.02 -23.61 -36.62
CA GLY A 14 -32.81 -23.96 -35.22
C GLY A 14 -31.31 -24.05 -34.86
N ALA A 15 -30.49 -24.62 -35.74
CA ALA A 15 -29.04 -24.64 -35.58
C ALA A 15 -28.43 -23.22 -35.61
N LEU A 16 -28.90 -22.35 -36.51
CA LEU A 16 -28.45 -20.96 -36.61
C LEU A 16 -28.81 -20.16 -35.34
N VAL A 17 -30.06 -20.27 -34.89
CA VAL A 17 -30.52 -19.60 -33.65
C VAL A 17 -29.77 -20.17 -32.43
N GLY A 18 -29.61 -21.49 -32.35
CA GLY A 18 -28.86 -22.14 -31.28
C GLY A 18 -27.39 -21.71 -31.23
N ALA A 19 -26.73 -21.62 -32.38
CA ALA A 19 -25.36 -21.12 -32.49
C ALA A 19 -25.25 -19.64 -32.09
N PHE A 20 -26.20 -18.81 -32.53
CA PHE A 20 -26.26 -17.40 -32.17
C PHE A 20 -26.46 -17.20 -30.66
N VAL A 21 -27.45 -17.88 -30.08
CA VAL A 21 -27.73 -17.82 -28.63
C VAL A 21 -26.54 -18.37 -27.83
N GLY A 22 -25.96 -19.49 -28.26
CA GLY A 22 -24.76 -20.06 -27.63
C GLY A 22 -23.57 -19.10 -27.65
N SER A 23 -23.31 -18.46 -28.80
CA SER A 23 -22.25 -17.45 -28.92
C SER A 23 -22.53 -16.22 -28.05
N LEU A 24 -23.77 -15.74 -27.99
CA LEU A 24 -24.16 -14.60 -27.16
C LEU A 24 -24.00 -14.93 -25.67
N CYS A 25 -24.49 -16.08 -25.22
CA CYS A 25 -24.33 -16.54 -23.84
C CYS A 25 -22.84 -16.74 -23.49
N GLY A 26 -22.04 -17.30 -24.40
CA GLY A 26 -20.59 -17.43 -24.21
C GLY A 26 -19.89 -16.08 -24.04
N LEU A 27 -20.25 -15.10 -24.88
CA LEU A 27 -19.71 -13.73 -24.77
C LEU A 27 -20.11 -13.06 -23.45
N LEU A 28 -21.37 -13.16 -23.04
CA LEU A 28 -21.85 -12.62 -21.77
C LEU A 28 -21.16 -13.28 -20.57
N ALA A 29 -20.97 -14.59 -20.60
CA ALA A 29 -20.24 -15.33 -19.58
C ALA A 29 -18.77 -14.89 -19.49
N SER A 30 -18.10 -14.72 -20.65
CA SER A 30 -16.73 -14.21 -20.71
C SER A 30 -16.63 -12.82 -20.09
N LEU A 31 -17.51 -11.89 -20.50
CA LEU A 31 -17.53 -10.53 -19.95
C LEU A 31 -17.78 -10.53 -18.43
N TYR A 32 -18.67 -11.39 -17.94
CA TYR A 32 -18.92 -11.53 -16.51
C TYR A 32 -17.68 -12.02 -15.75
N LEU A 33 -16.99 -13.03 -16.27
CA LEU A 33 -15.76 -13.57 -15.67
C LEU A 33 -14.64 -12.54 -15.67
N ASP A 34 -14.49 -11.76 -16.74
CA ASP A 34 -13.50 -10.69 -16.82
C ASP A 34 -13.75 -9.60 -15.76
N VAL A 35 -15.00 -9.14 -15.63
CA VAL A 35 -15.38 -8.16 -14.61
C VAL A 35 -15.17 -8.70 -13.20
N LYS A 36 -15.49 -9.99 -12.98
CA LYS A 36 -15.27 -10.65 -11.69
C LYS A 36 -13.79 -10.76 -11.34
N ARG A 37 -12.95 -11.12 -12.32
CA ARG A 37 -11.48 -11.17 -12.17
C ARG A 37 -10.93 -9.78 -11.87
N GLU A 38 -11.32 -8.77 -12.63
CA GLU A 38 -10.90 -7.38 -12.42
C GLU A 38 -11.19 -6.91 -10.99
N ARG A 39 -12.41 -7.15 -10.48
CA ARG A 39 -12.78 -6.78 -9.11
C ARG A 39 -11.92 -7.48 -8.06
N LYS A 40 -11.64 -8.78 -8.25
CA LYS A 40 -10.81 -9.55 -7.32
C LYS A 40 -9.37 -9.05 -7.29
N VAL A 41 -8.75 -8.86 -8.46
CA VAL A 41 -7.37 -8.35 -8.55
C VAL A 41 -7.28 -6.95 -7.94
N LYS A 42 -8.25 -6.08 -8.26
CA LYS A 42 -8.33 -4.74 -7.69
C LYS A 42 -8.44 -4.78 -6.17
N SER A 43 -9.33 -5.59 -5.63
CA SER A 43 -9.49 -5.73 -4.17
C SER A 43 -8.20 -6.23 -3.53
N ALA A 44 -7.58 -7.29 -4.09
CA ALA A 44 -6.34 -7.84 -3.58
C ALA A 44 -5.20 -6.80 -3.57
N PHE A 45 -5.06 -6.00 -4.62
CA PHE A 45 -4.05 -4.94 -4.70
C PHE A 45 -4.18 -3.92 -3.56
N TYR A 46 -5.39 -3.41 -3.30
CA TYR A 46 -5.58 -2.42 -2.24
C TYR A 46 -5.50 -3.04 -0.84
N THR A 47 -5.95 -4.28 -0.67
CA THR A 47 -5.78 -5.03 0.59
C THR A 47 -4.30 -5.26 0.90
N GLU A 48 -3.49 -5.61 -0.09
CA GLU A 48 -2.05 -5.78 0.08
C GLU A 48 -1.36 -4.46 0.42
N ALA A 49 -1.72 -3.37 -0.27
CA ALA A 49 -1.21 -2.03 0.04
C ALA A 49 -1.57 -1.60 1.48
N GLU A 50 -2.79 -1.89 1.92
CA GLU A 50 -3.24 -1.62 3.30
C GLU A 50 -2.48 -2.47 4.33
N PHE A 51 -2.27 -3.75 4.04
CA PHE A 51 -1.50 -4.65 4.90
C PHE A 51 -0.06 -4.16 5.09
N LEU A 52 0.63 -3.81 4.00
CA LEU A 52 1.97 -3.22 4.05
C LEU A 52 1.97 -1.89 4.81
N SER A 53 0.98 -1.03 4.56
CA SER A 53 0.83 0.25 5.26
C SER A 53 0.70 0.05 6.77
N ASN A 54 -0.04 -0.97 7.22
CA ASN A 54 -0.21 -1.28 8.64
C ASN A 54 1.09 -1.78 9.29
N ILE A 55 1.89 -2.61 8.60
CA ILE A 55 3.21 -3.03 9.11
C ILE A 55 4.13 -1.82 9.29
N MET A 56 4.20 -0.96 8.28
CA MET A 56 5.01 0.26 8.31
C MET A 56 4.51 1.25 9.39
N GLY A 57 3.19 1.34 9.57
CA GLY A 57 2.54 2.20 10.58
C GLY A 57 2.81 1.75 12.02
N ASN A 58 2.82 0.44 12.27
CA ASN A 58 3.21 -0.11 13.56
C ASN A 58 4.67 0.22 13.90
N PHE A 59 5.56 0.19 12.89
CA PHE A 59 6.95 0.61 13.06
C PHE A 59 7.07 2.11 13.35
N LEU A 60 6.27 2.95 12.68
CA LEU A 60 6.19 4.39 13.00
C LEU A 60 5.79 4.63 14.47
N ALA A 61 4.75 3.93 14.95
CA ALA A 61 4.30 4.05 16.34
C ALA A 61 5.42 3.66 17.34
N ALA A 62 6.16 2.58 17.04
CA ALA A 62 7.30 2.17 17.85
C ALA A 62 8.40 3.24 17.88
N ILE A 63 8.79 3.81 16.73
CA ILE A 63 9.81 4.87 16.67
C ILE A 63 9.43 6.07 17.53
N ILE A 64 8.16 6.49 17.49
CA ILE A 64 7.68 7.64 18.25
C ILE A 64 7.72 7.34 19.76
N SER A 65 7.25 6.16 20.18
CA SER A 65 7.32 5.74 21.58
C SER A 65 8.77 5.66 22.09
N GLU A 66 9.69 5.13 21.27
CA GLU A 66 11.10 5.01 21.60
C GLU A 66 11.80 6.38 21.64
N TYR A 67 11.43 7.30 20.76
CA TYR A 67 11.89 8.69 20.77
C TYR A 67 11.53 9.38 22.10
N GLU A 68 10.30 9.23 22.56
CA GLU A 68 9.84 9.82 23.83
C GLU A 68 10.61 9.28 25.03
N LYS A 69 10.88 7.97 25.05
CA LYS A 69 11.65 7.34 26.13
C LYS A 69 13.10 7.81 26.17
N SER A 70 13.69 8.15 25.01
CA SER A 70 15.10 8.56 24.82
C SER A 70 16.17 7.53 25.23
N LYS A 71 15.89 6.67 26.21
CA LYS A 71 16.69 5.55 26.68
C LYS A 71 15.80 4.33 26.86
N ILE A 72 16.35 3.16 26.59
CA ILE A 72 15.65 1.88 26.65
C ILE A 72 16.46 0.94 27.53
N ASP A 73 15.88 0.46 28.62
CA ASP A 73 16.52 -0.41 29.60
C ASP A 73 15.98 -1.84 29.51
N LEU A 74 16.78 -2.74 28.93
CA LEU A 74 16.37 -4.15 28.79
C LEU A 74 16.18 -4.85 30.15
N ALA A 75 16.82 -4.36 31.22
CA ALA A 75 16.62 -4.92 32.56
C ALA A 75 15.22 -4.60 33.14
N LYS A 76 14.52 -3.63 32.57
CA LYS A 76 13.14 -3.25 32.95
C LYS A 76 12.09 -3.84 32.00
N ASN A 77 12.45 -4.87 31.23
CA ASN A 77 11.62 -5.46 30.18
C ASN A 77 11.18 -4.44 29.10
N GLU A 78 11.95 -3.37 28.91
CA GLU A 78 11.75 -2.50 27.76
C GLU A 78 12.35 -3.15 26.51
N SER A 79 11.76 -2.85 25.35
CA SER A 79 12.26 -3.33 24.06
C SER A 79 12.24 -2.19 23.05
N PHE A 80 12.99 -2.38 21.97
CA PHE A 80 12.98 -1.51 20.81
C PHE A 80 12.69 -2.33 19.56
N SER A 81 12.10 -1.68 18.57
CA SER A 81 11.67 -2.29 17.32
C SER A 81 12.65 -1.89 16.21
N GLY A 82 12.91 -2.83 15.30
CA GLY A 82 13.57 -2.57 14.04
C GLY A 82 12.58 -2.70 12.88
N PRO A 83 12.88 -2.12 11.71
CA PRO A 83 12.08 -2.32 10.52
C PRO A 83 12.19 -3.78 10.06
N LEU A 84 11.06 -4.35 9.63
CA LEU A 84 11.05 -5.67 9.00
C LEU A 84 11.53 -5.56 7.55
N ASP A 85 12.23 -6.58 7.08
CA ASP A 85 12.47 -6.74 5.65
C ASP A 85 11.14 -7.12 4.98
N LEU A 86 10.70 -6.30 4.03
CA LEU A 86 9.39 -6.43 3.39
C LEU A 86 9.57 -6.82 1.93
N ASP A 87 8.93 -7.93 1.54
CA ASP A 87 8.83 -8.32 0.14
C ASP A 87 7.63 -7.63 -0.53
N PHE A 88 7.92 -6.85 -1.57
CA PHE A 88 6.92 -6.14 -2.38
C PHE A 88 6.50 -6.91 -3.64
N SER A 89 6.98 -8.15 -3.83
CA SER A 89 6.72 -8.98 -5.02
C SER A 89 5.21 -9.21 -5.26
N VAL A 90 4.44 -9.45 -4.20
CA VAL A 90 2.99 -9.66 -4.27
C VAL A 90 2.28 -8.40 -4.75
N LEU A 91 2.57 -7.25 -4.13
CA LEU A 91 2.01 -5.97 -4.54
C LEU A 91 2.35 -5.64 -6.00
N ASN A 92 3.62 -5.83 -6.40
CA ASN A 92 4.09 -5.59 -7.76
C ASN A 92 3.39 -6.51 -8.78
N THR A 93 3.19 -7.78 -8.43
CA THR A 93 2.49 -8.74 -9.29
C THR A 93 1.02 -8.36 -9.46
N LEU A 94 0.33 -8.01 -8.36
CA LEU A 94 -1.05 -7.53 -8.41
C LEU A 94 -1.19 -6.24 -9.23
N PHE A 95 -0.22 -5.33 -9.11
CA PHE A 95 -0.15 -4.11 -9.89
C PHE A 95 0.00 -4.40 -11.39
N LEU A 96 0.85 -5.35 -11.78
CA LEU A 96 1.01 -5.77 -13.18
C LEU A 96 -0.25 -6.47 -13.73
N GLU A 97 -0.94 -7.27 -12.93
CA GLU A 97 -2.20 -7.90 -13.33
C GLU A 97 -3.30 -6.86 -13.61
N LEU A 98 -3.29 -5.70 -12.96
CA LEU A 98 -4.26 -4.62 -13.25
C LEU A 98 -4.11 -4.05 -14.67
N TYR A 99 -2.92 -4.08 -15.28
CA TYR A 99 -2.73 -3.65 -16.68
C TYR A 99 -3.45 -4.54 -17.69
N LYS A 100 -3.81 -5.76 -17.31
CA LYS A 100 -4.59 -6.68 -18.15
C LYS A 100 -6.10 -6.40 -18.08
N THR A 101 -6.51 -5.40 -17.30
CA THR A 101 -7.92 -5.05 -17.06
C THR A 101 -8.26 -3.68 -17.67
N LYS A 102 -9.54 -3.30 -17.63
CA LYS A 102 -9.96 -1.96 -18.06
C LYS A 102 -9.57 -0.87 -17.05
N ASN A 103 -9.13 -1.24 -15.85
CA ASN A 103 -8.68 -0.32 -14.81
C ASN A 103 -7.16 -0.17 -14.82
N ILE A 104 -6.64 0.38 -15.91
CA ILE A 104 -5.21 0.66 -16.04
C ILE A 104 -4.82 1.66 -14.93
N PRO A 105 -3.81 1.34 -14.09
CA PRO A 105 -3.33 2.26 -13.07
C PRO A 105 -2.79 3.55 -13.67
N SER A 106 -2.97 4.69 -12.99
CA SER A 106 -2.46 5.99 -13.46
C SER A 106 -0.93 6.08 -13.32
N THR A 107 -0.34 7.12 -13.93
CA THR A 107 1.08 7.45 -13.75
C THR A 107 1.44 7.59 -12.28
N ASP A 108 0.59 8.22 -11.46
CA ASP A 108 0.83 8.38 -10.02
C ASP A 108 0.85 7.03 -9.30
N HIS A 109 -0.07 6.12 -9.63
CA HIS A 109 -0.05 4.76 -9.06
C HIS A 109 1.28 4.07 -9.38
N ARG A 110 1.72 4.17 -10.63
CA ARG A 110 2.97 3.57 -11.09
C ARG A 110 4.17 4.17 -10.36
N GLN A 111 4.20 5.49 -10.22
CA GLN A 111 5.26 6.18 -9.50
C GLN A 111 5.32 5.77 -8.02
N LEU A 112 4.17 5.62 -7.34
CA LEU A 112 4.15 5.18 -5.95
C LEU A 112 4.64 3.72 -5.82
N VAL A 113 4.04 2.78 -6.57
CA VAL A 113 4.33 1.34 -6.44
C VAL A 113 5.77 1.02 -6.79
N LEU A 114 6.31 1.58 -7.89
CA LEU A 114 7.68 1.29 -8.30
C LEU A 114 8.74 1.84 -7.34
N ASN A 115 8.43 2.92 -6.61
CA ASN A 115 9.36 3.52 -5.64
C ASN A 115 9.19 2.98 -4.23
N LEU A 116 8.12 2.24 -3.93
CA LEU A 116 7.80 1.82 -2.57
C LEU A 116 8.94 1.01 -1.92
N SER A 117 9.49 0.04 -2.65
CA SER A 117 10.59 -0.80 -2.17
C SER A 117 11.85 0.00 -1.86
N SER A 118 12.24 0.94 -2.74
CA SER A 118 13.44 1.76 -2.54
C SER A 118 13.27 2.77 -1.40
N GLN A 119 12.07 3.34 -1.23
CA GLN A 119 11.78 4.20 -0.08
C GLN A 119 11.80 3.43 1.24
N TRP A 120 11.25 2.21 1.27
CA TRP A 120 11.32 1.36 2.47
C TRP A 120 12.76 0.94 2.81
N GLU A 121 13.55 0.55 1.80
CA GLU A 121 14.96 0.21 2.00
C GLU A 121 15.77 1.40 2.54
N ARG A 122 15.46 2.62 2.07
CA ARG A 122 16.05 3.86 2.61
C ARG A 122 15.73 4.03 4.10
N ILE A 123 14.49 3.80 4.51
CA ILE A 123 14.09 3.85 5.93
C ILE A 123 14.84 2.78 6.73
N CYS A 124 14.98 1.57 6.20
CA CYS A 124 15.73 0.50 6.85
C CYS A 124 17.20 0.89 7.08
N LYS A 125 17.84 1.54 6.09
CA LYS A 125 19.22 2.05 6.22
C LYS A 125 19.34 3.18 7.23
N MET A 126 18.30 4.01 7.40
CA MET A 126 18.29 5.08 8.40
C MET A 126 18.24 4.55 9.84
N ASP A 127 17.66 3.36 10.04
CA ASP A 127 17.56 2.71 11.34
C ASP A 127 18.93 2.31 11.91
N ASP A 128 19.92 2.07 11.05
CA ASP A 128 21.27 1.69 11.49
C ASP A 128 21.86 2.74 12.44
N GLY A 129 22.19 2.33 13.67
CA GLY A 129 22.68 3.23 14.71
C GLY A 129 21.67 4.25 15.24
N ARG A 130 20.36 4.08 14.98
CA ARG A 130 19.30 4.83 15.68
C ARG A 130 19.28 4.49 17.16
N VAL A 131 19.44 3.20 17.49
CA VAL A 131 19.51 2.71 18.87
C VAL A 131 20.92 2.20 19.15
N LYS A 132 21.62 2.81 20.11
CA LYS A 132 23.03 2.47 20.44
C LYS A 132 23.16 2.01 21.87
N LYS A 133 23.81 0.87 22.10
CA LYS A 133 24.10 0.38 23.45
C LYS A 133 25.05 1.34 24.18
N ILE A 134 24.70 1.73 25.40
CA ILE A 134 25.60 2.50 26.26
C ILE A 134 26.64 1.51 26.85
N PRO A 135 27.95 1.77 26.68
CA PRO A 135 28.99 0.87 27.17
C PRO A 135 28.83 0.53 28.66
N ASN A 136 29.08 -0.73 29.02
CA ASN A 136 29.01 -1.23 30.40
C ASN A 136 27.63 -1.11 31.08
N THR A 137 26.54 -0.98 30.31
CA THR A 137 25.17 -0.98 30.83
C THR A 137 24.26 -1.90 30.00
N ASN A 138 23.07 -2.20 30.53
CA ASN A 138 21.97 -2.83 29.79
C ASN A 138 21.03 -1.80 29.13
N THR A 139 21.45 -0.54 29.08
CA THR A 139 20.67 0.57 28.56
C THR A 139 21.12 0.91 27.15
N TYR A 140 20.17 1.28 26.31
CA TYR A 140 20.35 1.75 24.96
C TYR A 140 19.92 3.20 24.88
N GLN A 141 20.64 4.00 24.10
CA GLN A 141 20.29 5.37 23.79
C GLN A 141 19.63 5.44 22.43
N VAL A 142 18.49 6.13 22.36
CA VAL A 142 17.77 6.41 21.11
C VAL A 142 18.25 7.74 20.57
N SER A 143 18.62 7.78 19.28
CA SER A 143 19.06 9.00 18.60
C SER A 143 17.87 9.88 18.23
N PRO A 144 17.74 11.09 18.82
CA PRO A 144 16.61 11.98 18.52
C PRO A 144 16.63 12.48 17.07
N ILE A 145 17.81 12.62 16.48
CA ILE A 145 17.98 13.12 15.10
C ILE A 145 17.49 12.07 14.11
N LYS A 146 18.00 10.84 14.22
CA LYS A 146 17.62 9.74 13.31
C LYS A 146 16.13 9.39 13.43
N SER A 147 15.58 9.37 14.64
CA SER A 147 14.14 9.13 14.83
C SER A 147 13.29 10.20 14.14
N LYS A 148 13.66 11.47 14.21
CA LYS A 148 12.95 12.56 13.51
C LYS A 148 13.00 12.41 11.99
N GLU A 149 14.18 12.15 11.43
CA GLU A 149 14.37 11.92 10.00
C GLU A 149 13.53 10.73 9.51
N MET A 150 13.54 9.62 10.24
CA MET A 150 12.75 8.44 9.89
C MET A 150 11.25 8.72 9.96
N VAL A 151 10.77 9.40 11.00
CA VAL A 151 9.36 9.80 11.12
C VAL A 151 8.97 10.67 9.93
N PHE A 152 9.82 11.60 9.49
CA PHE A 152 9.55 12.44 8.32
C PHE A 152 9.30 11.62 7.05
N PHE A 153 10.21 10.70 6.70
CA PHE A 153 10.06 9.86 5.51
C PHE A 153 8.90 8.85 5.64
N LEU A 154 8.72 8.26 6.82
CA LEU A 154 7.62 7.32 7.08
C LEU A 154 6.26 7.98 6.94
N VAL A 155 6.10 9.19 7.46
CA VAL A 155 4.84 9.94 7.34
C VAL A 155 4.50 10.18 5.87
N ASP A 156 5.46 10.61 5.05
CA ASP A 156 5.20 10.86 3.63
C ASP A 156 4.79 9.57 2.90
N LEU A 157 5.52 8.48 3.14
CA LEU A 157 5.23 7.17 2.55
C LEU A 157 3.85 6.63 2.97
N LEU A 158 3.55 6.66 4.28
CA LEU A 158 2.30 6.18 4.84
C LEU A 158 1.10 7.03 4.40
N TYR A 159 1.30 8.34 4.25
CA TYR A 159 0.28 9.24 3.76
C TYR A 159 -0.15 8.86 2.33
N TYR A 160 0.81 8.68 1.42
CA TYR A 160 0.49 8.33 0.04
C TYR A 160 0.00 6.89 -0.13
N LEU A 161 0.48 5.93 0.69
CA LEU A 161 -0.13 4.59 0.75
C LEU A 161 -1.58 4.65 1.22
N ASN A 162 -1.88 5.46 2.24
CA ASN A 162 -3.25 5.63 2.70
C ASN A 162 -4.14 6.28 1.62
N MET A 163 -3.63 7.31 0.94
CA MET A 163 -4.33 7.91 -0.19
C MET A 163 -4.58 6.92 -1.33
N LEU A 164 -3.61 6.06 -1.64
CA LEU A 164 -3.77 5.00 -2.64
C LEU A 164 -4.94 4.07 -2.27
N VAL A 165 -5.02 3.62 -1.02
CA VAL A 165 -6.07 2.71 -0.55
C VAL A 165 -7.45 3.39 -0.51
N VAL A 166 -7.52 4.63 -0.04
CA VAL A 166 -8.79 5.37 0.13
C VAL A 166 -9.33 5.89 -1.20
N GLN A 167 -8.48 6.52 -2.01
CA GLN A 167 -8.91 7.16 -3.26
C GLN A 167 -8.92 6.19 -4.44
N GLN A 168 -8.14 5.09 -4.36
CA GLN A 168 -8.04 4.05 -5.39
C GLN A 168 -7.83 4.67 -6.78
N LYS A 169 -8.80 4.49 -7.69
CA LYS A 169 -8.76 5.01 -9.07
C LYS A 169 -8.50 6.51 -9.17
N LYS A 170 -8.84 7.29 -8.14
CA LYS A 170 -8.66 8.75 -8.10
C LYS A 170 -7.33 9.18 -7.47
N PHE A 171 -6.50 8.24 -7.01
CA PHE A 171 -5.22 8.52 -6.40
C PHE A 171 -4.35 9.40 -7.30
N ARG A 172 -3.86 10.48 -6.70
CA ARG A 172 -2.88 11.41 -7.26
C ARG A 172 -2.00 11.94 -6.13
N PHE A 173 -0.77 12.30 -6.46
CA PHE A 173 0.08 13.05 -5.54
C PHE A 173 -0.52 14.45 -5.34
N ASP A 174 -0.47 14.94 -4.10
CA ASP A 174 -0.86 16.29 -3.72
C ASP A 174 0.33 17.05 -3.13
N GLU A 175 0.18 18.37 -3.04
CA GLU A 175 1.17 19.28 -2.46
C GLU A 175 0.85 19.60 -1.00
N ASN A 176 0.18 18.68 -0.28
CA ASN A 176 -0.14 18.91 1.12
C ASN A 176 1.14 19.05 1.94
N ASN A 177 1.15 20.06 2.83
CA ASN A 177 2.30 20.28 3.69
C ASN A 177 2.50 19.12 4.67
N PHE A 178 3.72 19.00 5.18
CA PHE A 178 4.11 17.92 6.08
C PHE A 178 3.21 17.81 7.32
N LYS A 179 2.78 18.95 7.89
CA LYS A 179 1.90 18.99 9.06
C LYS A 179 0.55 18.31 8.78
N THR A 180 -0.08 18.61 7.65
CA THR A 180 -1.35 17.97 7.24
C THR A 180 -1.17 16.47 7.03
N LYS A 181 -0.10 16.06 6.35
CA LYS A 181 0.23 14.64 6.15
C LYS A 181 0.42 13.91 7.48
N THR A 182 1.17 14.52 8.40
CA THR A 182 1.45 13.97 9.73
C THR A 182 0.18 13.78 10.53
N LEU A 183 -0.69 14.79 10.61
CA LEU A 183 -1.96 14.70 11.33
C LEU A 183 -2.83 13.56 10.79
N SER A 184 -2.88 13.37 9.47
CA SER A 184 -3.62 12.27 8.85
C SER A 184 -3.04 10.90 9.22
N VAL A 185 -1.72 10.74 9.17
CA VAL A 185 -1.04 9.48 9.49
C VAL A 185 -1.13 9.15 10.97
N PHE A 186 -0.91 10.14 11.84
CA PHE A 186 -0.96 9.98 13.29
C PHE A 186 -2.36 9.62 13.77
N ALA A 187 -3.40 10.22 13.18
CA ALA A 187 -4.77 9.84 13.45
C ALA A 187 -5.08 8.39 13.05
N LYS A 188 -4.56 7.91 11.90
CA LYS A 188 -4.77 6.54 11.43
C LYS A 188 -4.14 5.50 12.35
N TYR A 189 -2.93 5.77 12.85
CA TYR A 189 -2.16 4.82 13.67
C TYR A 189 -2.26 5.09 15.18
N GLU A 190 -3.17 5.97 15.59
CA GLU A 190 -3.42 6.32 16.99
C GLU A 190 -2.16 6.77 17.74
N VAL A 191 -1.25 7.45 17.04
CA VAL A 191 0.00 7.95 17.62
C VAL A 191 -0.13 9.44 17.91
N GLY A 192 0.07 9.85 19.16
CA GLY A 192 -0.04 11.25 19.57
C GLY A 192 1.29 11.82 20.07
N ASN A 193 1.91 12.72 19.31
CA ASN A 193 3.02 13.55 19.81
C ASN A 193 3.08 14.90 19.09
N ALA A 194 2.26 15.86 19.53
CA ALA A 194 2.16 17.19 18.92
C ALA A 194 3.49 17.96 18.92
N ASP A 195 4.28 17.81 19.99
CA ASP A 195 5.60 18.43 20.13
C ASP A 195 6.59 17.91 19.08
N LEU A 196 6.56 16.61 18.78
CA LEU A 196 7.37 15.99 17.74
C LEU A 196 6.98 16.50 16.36
N VAL A 197 5.68 16.65 16.08
CA VAL A 197 5.21 17.22 14.81
C VAL A 197 5.73 18.64 14.63
N GLU A 198 5.66 19.48 15.67
CA GLU A 198 6.16 20.85 15.60
C GLU A 198 7.67 20.90 15.41
N LYS A 199 8.43 20.06 16.13
CA LYS A 199 9.89 19.96 15.99
C LYS A 199 10.30 19.54 14.58
N ILE A 200 9.69 18.50 14.03
CA ILE A 200 9.99 18.02 12.67
C ILE A 200 9.58 19.08 11.63
N THR A 201 8.42 19.72 11.80
CA THR A 201 7.97 20.75 10.85
C THR A 201 8.93 21.95 10.80
N LYS A 202 9.50 22.36 11.95
CA LYS A 202 10.51 23.42 12.00
C LYS A 202 11.83 22.99 11.36
N ASP A 203 12.30 21.78 11.66
CA ASP A 203 13.57 21.26 11.14
C ASP A 203 13.51 20.97 9.63
N ALA A 204 12.38 20.46 9.14
CA ALA A 204 12.16 20.14 7.72
C ALA A 204 12.09 21.37 6.81
N ALA A 205 11.90 22.58 7.34
CA ALA A 205 12.05 23.81 6.55
C ALA A 205 13.50 24.07 6.10
N HIS A 206 14.46 23.31 6.64
CA HIS A 206 15.89 23.43 6.39
C HIS A 206 16.50 22.19 5.74
N TRP A 207 15.68 21.19 5.37
CA TRP A 207 16.08 19.96 4.67
C TRP A 207 15.64 20.00 3.21
#